data_AF-A0A8T6YKM6-F1
#
_entry.id   AF-A0A8T6YKM6-F1
#
_cell.length_a   1.000
_cell.length_b   1.000
_cell.length_c   1.000
_cell.angle_alpha   90.00
_cell.angle_beta   90.00
_cell.angle_gamma   90.00
#
_symmetry.space_group_name_H-M   'P 1'
#
loop_
_entity.id
_entity.type
_entity.pdbx_description
1 polymer ?
#
loop_
_entity_poly.entity_id
_entity_poly.type
_entity_poly.pdbx_seq_one_letter_code
_entity_poly.pdbx_strand_id
1 'polypeptide(L)' 'MNQESHEGKNGEFYANCATYFEFLRKKGRIDDSFEDEYYFTMPAISNH' A
#
# COMPACT_ATOMS: atom_id res chain seq x y z
N MET A 1 13.61 23.83 3.42
CA MET A 1 13.33 22.50 2.84
C MET A 1 11.82 22.41 2.74
N ASN A 2 11.27 22.51 1.54
CA ASN A 2 9.82 22.36 1.35
C ASN A 2 9.50 20.89 1.51
N GLN A 3 8.75 20.57 2.55
CA GLN A 3 8.22 19.24 2.79
C GLN A 3 7.08 19.04 1.78
N GLU A 4 7.41 18.59 0.58
CA GLU A 4 6.41 18.04 -0.34
C GLU A 4 5.70 16.91 0.41
N SER A 5 4.41 17.10 0.71
CA SER A 5 3.60 16.09 1.39
C SER A 5 3.65 14.78 0.61
N HIS A 6 4.46 13.84 1.12
CA HIS A 6 4.63 12.49 0.58
C HIS A 6 3.31 11.71 0.50
N GLU A 7 2.26 12.22 1.14
CA GLU A 7 0.89 11.70 1.17
C GLU A 7 0.26 11.61 -0.23
N GLY A 8 0.53 12.57 -1.13
CA GLY A 8 -0.07 12.57 -2.47
C GLY A 8 0.52 11.55 -3.44
N LYS A 9 1.85 11.38 -3.42
CA LYS A 9 2.57 10.41 -4.29
C LYS A 9 2.52 8.98 -3.73
N ASN A 10 2.54 8.83 -2.40
CA ASN A 10 2.42 7.52 -1.77
C ASN A 10 0.99 6.96 -1.87
N GLY A 11 -0.04 7.81 -1.91
CA GLY A 11 -1.42 7.38 -2.05
C GLY A 11 -1.68 6.56 -3.33
N GLU A 12 -1.15 7.01 -4.47
CA GLU A 12 -1.28 6.28 -5.74
C GLU A 12 -0.52 4.94 -5.71
N PHE A 13 0.69 4.92 -5.12
CA PHE A 13 1.45 3.69 -4.93
C PHE A 13 0.67 2.67 -4.10
N TYR A 14 0.14 3.05 -2.94
CA TYR A 14 -0.62 2.13 -2.08
C TYR A 14 -1.94 1.67 -2.73
N ALA A 15 -2.60 2.54 -3.52
CA ALA A 15 -3.79 2.18 -4.29
C ALA A 15 -3.47 1.18 -5.42
N ASN A 16 -2.33 1.34 -6.09
CA ASN A 16 -1.86 0.40 -7.11
C ASN A 16 -1.53 -0.97 -6.49
N CYS A 17 -0.87 -1.00 -5.33
CA CYS A 17 -0.63 -2.22 -4.57
C CYS A 17 -1.95 -2.90 -4.17
N ALA A 18 -2.93 -2.15 -3.66
CA ALA A 18 -4.26 -2.69 -3.36
C ALA A 18 -4.93 -3.34 -4.58
N THR A 19 -4.84 -2.70 -5.74
CA THR A 19 -5.35 -3.24 -7.01
C THR A 19 -4.65 -4.53 -7.41
N TYR A 20 -3.34 -4.62 -7.22
CA TYR A 20 -2.56 -5.84 -7.45
C TYR A 20 -3.02 -7.00 -6.55
N PHE A 21 -3.20 -6.75 -5.26
CA PHE A 21 -3.70 -7.76 -4.32
C PHE A 21 -5.10 -8.24 -4.70
N GLU A 22 -6.01 -7.33 -5.06
CA GLU A 22 -7.33 -7.73 -5.55
C GLU A 22 -7.27 -8.61 -6.80
N PHE A 23 -6.37 -8.29 -7.74
CA PHE A 23 -6.16 -9.09 -8.93
C PHE A 23 -5.64 -10.50 -8.60
N LEU A 24 -4.71 -10.61 -7.66
CA LEU A 24 -4.23 -11.91 -7.17
C LEU A 24 -5.36 -12.72 -6.54
N ARG A 25 -6.15 -12.11 -5.64
CA ARG A 25 -7.29 -12.76 -4.98
C ARG A 25 -8.32 -13.27 -5.99
N LYS A 26 -8.62 -12.48 -7.03
CA LYS A 26 -9.51 -12.91 -8.13
C LYS A 26 -8.98 -14.13 -8.89
N LYS A 27 -7.66 -14.32 -8.92
CA LYS A 27 -7.00 -15.50 -9.51
C LYS A 27 -6.80 -16.64 -8.52
N GLY A 28 -7.28 -16.53 -7.28
CA GLY A 28 -7.05 -17.50 -6.22
C GLY A 28 -5.57 -17.58 -5.80
N ARG A 29 -4.82 -16.50 -6.01
CA ARG A 29 -3.42 -16.36 -5.60
C ARG A 29 -3.33 -15.34 -4.47
N ILE A 30 -2.35 -15.53 -3.61
CA ILE A 30 -2.00 -14.60 -2.54
C ILE A 30 -0.47 -14.46 -2.59
N ASP A 31 0.01 -13.28 -2.24
CA ASP A 31 1.44 -12.97 -2.14
C ASP A 31 1.71 -12.46 -0.72
N ASP A 32 1.69 -13.40 0.24
CA ASP A 32 1.73 -13.11 1.68
C ASP A 32 3.00 -12.35 2.08
N SER A 33 4.12 -12.61 1.39
CA SER A 33 5.40 -11.94 1.68
C SER A 33 5.35 -10.45 1.28
N PHE A 34 4.74 -10.16 0.13
CA PHE A 34 4.58 -8.79 -0.32
C PHE A 34 3.46 -8.07 0.45
N GLU A 35 2.40 -8.76 0.83
CA GLU A 35 1.30 -8.21 1.65
C GLU A 35 1.80 -7.78 3.04
N ASP A 36 2.64 -8.58 3.71
CA ASP A 36 3.28 -8.21 4.97
C ASP A 36 4.19 -6.98 4.83
N GLU A 37 5.04 -6.91 3.79
CA GLU A 37 5.91 -5.75 3.53
C GLU A 37 5.10 -4.48 3.21
N TYR A 38 4.01 -4.63 2.45
CA TYR A 38 3.07 -3.55 2.14
C TYR A 38 2.45 -2.96 3.41
N TYR A 39 1.97 -3.80 4.33
CA TYR A 39 1.40 -3.33 5.59
C TYR A 39 2.45 -2.76 6.54
N PHE A 40 3.68 -3.29 6.54
CA PHE A 40 4.78 -2.75 7.35
C PHE A 40 5.24 -1.37 6.89
N THR A 41 5.18 -1.09 5.58
CA THR A 41 5.57 0.20 5.00
C THR A 41 4.43 1.21 4.96
N MET A 42 3.18 0.79 5.21
CA MET A 42 2.04 1.67 5.22
C MET A 42 2.16 2.66 6.39
N PRO A 43 2.06 3.98 6.16
CA PRO A 43 2.08 4.94 7.24
C PRO A 43 0.92 4.61 8.19
N ALA A 44 1.23 4.39 9.47
CA ALA A 44 0.21 4.18 10.47
C ALA A 44 -0.69 5.42 10.52
N ILE A 45 -1.89 5.33 9.96
CA ILE A 45 -2.93 6.35 10.12
C ILE A 45 -3.52 6.16 11.53
N SER A 46 -2.70 6.40 12.55
CA SER A 46 -3.19 6.50 13.92
C SER A 46 -3.65 7.94 14.11
N ASN A 47 -4.94 8.18 13.84
CA ASN A 47 -5.59 9.42 14.27
C ASN A 47 -5.63 9.39 15.82
N HIS A 48 -4.81 10.23 16.48
CA HIS A 48 -4.91 10.49 17.92
C HIS A 48 -5.76 11.74 18.15
#